data_AF-A0A2V7SA83-F1
#
_entry.id   AF-A0A2V7SA83-F1
#
_cell.length_a   1.000
_cell.length_b   1.000
_cell.length_c   1.000
_cell.angle_alpha   90.00
_cell.angle_beta   90.00
_cell.angle_gamma   90.00
#
_symmetry.space_group_name_H-M   'P 1'
#
loop_
_entity.id
_entity.type
_entity.pdbx_description
1 polymer ?
#
loop_
_entity_poly.entity_id
_entity_poly.type
_entity_poly.pdbx_seq_one_letter_code
_entity_poly.pdbx_strand_id
1 'polypeptide(L)'
;MQARSTLSRLRWLAVPAVVAPLLACQPDADPAGPNGRLLASRNGVPSTESLASPAWQGTAGTLVAQARILPCAAGRLYAFVGVAQYLAVQRAEAAVGGTDAADFVSSPDGIGRGGRSRLETDRGAVAGASAVVLAYLFPSQAQALEAMVTAQANAGPGQPHPAFAAGEAIGRAVGAEIVTRAQTDGWDHPFTGTIPTGDGFWKSNTDPATVACGQLPGVRPWFLTSASQFRSAPPPAFGPDPLSPFQVALAEILDIALHRTQAQIDLATFWAQSTGTPTTPGIWLQRATAGITEHGLSERQATHLYALVSATMADAQVGCWDTKETFWFIRPWQANPAITVVAAVGKPNHPSYPSGHSCTSASAAEVLSTFFPEQRAELDAMVIAAGLSRMYGGIHYRFDIDAGQLLGRSVAGWAIAADASGHSVLTP
;
A
#
# COMPACT_ATOMS: atom_id res chain seq x y z
N MET A 1 81.02 33.86 -1.83
CA MET A 1 81.85 32.69 -2.21
C MET A 1 81.03 31.43 -1.95
N GLN A 2 80.91 30.56 -2.97
CA GLN A 2 80.60 29.11 -2.96
C GLN A 2 79.42 28.61 -2.08
N ALA A 3 78.25 28.21 -2.60
CA ALA A 3 77.88 27.05 -3.45
C ALA A 3 77.67 25.72 -2.69
N ARG A 4 76.54 25.04 -3.05
CA ARG A 4 76.11 23.64 -2.82
C ARG A 4 75.44 23.33 -1.46
N SER A 5 74.43 22.46 -1.31
CA SER A 5 73.55 21.71 -2.21
C SER A 5 72.48 20.94 -1.39
N THR A 6 71.47 20.42 -2.09
CA THR A 6 70.71 19.16 -1.86
C THR A 6 69.68 18.99 -0.72
N LEU A 7 68.42 18.90 -1.17
CA LEU A 7 67.43 17.81 -0.98
C LEU A 7 66.81 17.51 0.40
N SER A 8 65.47 17.61 0.38
CA SER A 8 64.47 16.64 0.88
C SER A 8 64.31 16.46 2.39
N ARG A 9 63.11 16.78 2.90
CA ARG A 9 62.14 15.75 3.33
C ARG A 9 60.83 16.40 3.80
N LEU A 10 59.73 15.92 3.21
CA LEU A 10 58.35 16.05 3.67
C LEU A 10 58.25 15.79 5.17
N ARG A 11 57.54 16.67 5.89
CA ARG A 11 56.90 16.35 7.18
C ARG A 11 55.40 16.39 7.02
N TRP A 12 54.80 15.28 7.41
CA TRP A 12 53.39 14.95 7.34
C TRP A 12 52.57 15.82 8.30
N LEU A 13 51.52 16.46 7.79
CA LEU A 13 50.39 16.92 8.59
C LEU A 13 49.33 15.83 8.54
N ALA A 14 49.01 15.28 9.71
CA ALA A 14 47.95 14.31 9.89
C ALA A 14 46.58 14.99 9.67
N VAL A 15 45.81 14.47 8.72
CA VAL A 15 44.37 14.73 8.59
C VAL A 15 43.67 13.45 9.07
N PRO A 16 42.69 13.53 10.00
CA PRO A 16 41.99 12.34 10.46
C PRO A 16 41.11 11.82 9.32
N ALA A 17 41.38 10.59 8.87
CA ALA A 17 40.47 9.85 8.02
C ALA A 17 39.22 9.49 8.83
N VAL A 18 38.05 9.97 8.38
CA VAL A 18 36.77 9.46 8.83
C VAL A 18 36.64 8.05 8.26
N VAL A 19 36.82 7.04 9.12
CA VAL A 19 36.55 5.64 8.80
C VAL A 19 35.03 5.45 8.85
N ALA A 20 34.41 5.35 7.69
CA ALA A 20 33.06 4.79 7.57
C ALA A 20 33.15 3.27 7.78
N PRO A 21 32.29 2.64 8.59
CA PRO A 21 32.27 1.19 8.69
C PRO A 21 31.66 0.60 7.42
N LEU A 22 32.51 -0.07 6.64
CA LEU A 22 32.14 -1.08 5.66
C LEU A 22 31.45 -2.24 6.41
N LEU A 23 30.13 -2.32 6.33
CA LEU A 23 29.42 -3.58 6.59
C LEU A 23 29.41 -4.39 5.29
N ALA A 24 30.50 -5.13 5.10
CA ALA A 24 30.56 -6.22 4.13
C ALA A 24 29.84 -7.45 4.69
N CYS A 25 29.05 -8.08 3.81
CA CYS A 25 28.69 -9.50 3.77
C CYS A 25 28.24 -10.16 5.09
N GLN A 26 26.92 -10.27 5.27
CA GLN A 26 26.35 -11.48 5.87
C GLN A 26 25.63 -12.30 4.78
N PRO A 27 26.00 -13.57 4.57
CA PRO A 27 25.20 -14.49 3.79
C PRO A 27 24.00 -14.96 4.62
N ASP A 28 22.85 -15.07 3.97
CA ASP A 28 21.71 -15.89 4.37
C ASP A 28 21.22 -15.76 5.83
N ALA A 29 20.66 -14.58 6.16
CA ALA A 29 19.48 -14.61 7.01
C ALA A 29 18.31 -15.02 6.10
N ASP A 30 17.88 -16.29 6.18
CA ASP A 30 16.62 -16.74 5.59
C ASP A 30 15.54 -15.74 5.99
N PRO A 31 14.95 -14.95 5.06
CA PRO A 31 13.73 -14.24 5.38
C PRO A 31 12.69 -15.34 5.54
N ALA A 32 12.46 -15.76 6.78
CA ALA A 32 11.39 -16.68 7.11
C ALA A 32 10.13 -16.14 6.42
N GLY A 33 9.68 -16.84 5.37
CA GLY A 33 8.39 -16.56 4.77
C GLY A 33 7.34 -16.62 5.88
N PRO A 34 6.17 -15.96 5.71
CA PRO A 34 5.12 -15.99 6.73
C PRO A 34 4.51 -17.39 6.83
N ASN A 35 5.25 -18.32 7.42
CA ASN A 35 4.84 -19.66 7.80
C ASN A 35 4.27 -19.59 9.20
N GLY A 36 3.13 -18.91 9.32
CA GLY A 36 2.26 -18.97 10.46
C GLY A 36 0.87 -19.36 10.00
N ARG A 37 0.50 -20.63 10.16
CA ARG A 37 -0.93 -20.97 10.28
C ARG A 37 -1.47 -20.14 11.44
N LEU A 38 -2.24 -19.09 11.12
CA LEU A 38 -2.95 -18.29 12.09
C LEU A 38 -3.94 -19.21 12.81
N LEU A 39 -3.55 -19.68 13.99
CA LEU A 39 -4.44 -20.36 14.90
C LEU A 39 -5.37 -19.29 15.50
N ALA A 40 -6.47 -19.04 14.79
CA ALA A 40 -7.63 -18.41 15.37
C ALA A 40 -8.22 -19.38 16.41
N SER A 41 -7.83 -19.23 17.67
CA SER A 41 -8.71 -19.54 18.79
C SER A 41 -8.20 -18.90 20.06
N ARG A 42 -8.79 -17.77 20.41
CA ARG A 42 -9.15 -17.52 21.82
C ARG A 42 -10.66 -17.52 21.89
N ASN A 43 -11.20 -18.63 22.39
CA ASN A 43 -12.57 -18.74 22.84
C ASN A 43 -12.88 -17.63 23.85
N GLY A 44 -13.87 -16.81 23.57
CA GLY A 44 -14.39 -15.79 24.49
C GLY A 44 -15.41 -14.87 23.84
N VAL A 45 -16.69 -15.23 24.01
CA VAL A 45 -17.93 -14.54 23.57
C VAL A 45 -18.32 -14.74 22.10
N PRO A 46 -19.50 -15.32 21.80
CA PRO A 46 -20.09 -15.24 20.47
C PRO A 46 -20.50 -13.79 20.21
N SER A 47 -19.74 -13.04 19.41
CA SER A 47 -20.10 -11.66 19.10
C SER A 47 -21.18 -11.65 18.00
N THR A 48 -22.45 -11.57 18.42
CA THR A 48 -23.44 -10.84 17.60
C THR A 48 -23.06 -9.36 17.44
N GLU A 49 -22.02 -8.89 18.16
CA GLU A 49 -21.41 -7.56 18.15
C GLU A 49 -20.08 -7.52 17.37
N SER A 50 -20.03 -8.12 16.17
CA SER A 50 -18.83 -8.03 15.31
C SER A 50 -18.79 -6.69 14.57
N LEU A 51 -17.58 -6.13 14.42
CA LEU A 51 -17.35 -4.95 13.59
C LEU A 51 -17.82 -5.21 12.16
N ALA A 52 -18.47 -4.23 11.53
CA ALA A 52 -18.91 -4.31 10.16
C ALA A 52 -17.74 -4.15 9.18
N SER A 53 -16.81 -3.23 9.43
CA SER A 53 -15.79 -2.87 8.43
C SER A 53 -14.85 -4.01 8.03
N PRO A 54 -14.36 -4.91 8.92
CA PRO A 54 -13.52 -6.03 8.49
C PRO A 54 -14.21 -6.96 7.48
N ALA A 55 -15.51 -7.23 7.67
CA ALA A 55 -16.26 -8.08 6.74
C ALA A 55 -16.36 -7.44 5.35
N TRP A 56 -16.67 -6.14 5.29
CA TRP A 56 -16.76 -5.41 4.02
C TRP A 56 -15.40 -5.23 3.32
N GLN A 57 -14.32 -5.02 4.07
CA GLN A 57 -12.95 -5.01 3.53
C GLN A 57 -12.54 -6.38 2.98
N GLY A 58 -12.92 -7.47 3.67
CA GLY A 58 -12.76 -8.85 3.18
C GLY A 58 -13.54 -9.11 1.88
N THR A 59 -14.77 -8.62 1.78
CA THR A 59 -15.58 -8.67 0.56
C THR A 59 -14.89 -7.89 -0.58
N ALA A 60 -14.42 -6.67 -0.33
CA ALA A 60 -13.66 -5.89 -1.31
C ALA A 60 -12.42 -6.67 -1.81
N GLY A 61 -11.69 -7.31 -0.89
CA GLY A 61 -10.59 -8.24 -1.18
C GLY A 61 -10.97 -9.34 -2.16
N THR A 62 -12.09 -10.00 -1.89
CA THR A 62 -12.62 -11.09 -2.71
C THR A 62 -13.04 -10.60 -4.10
N LEU A 63 -13.72 -9.45 -4.18
CA LEU A 63 -14.18 -8.89 -5.45
C LEU A 63 -13.02 -8.42 -6.34
N VAL A 64 -11.98 -7.79 -5.75
CA VAL A 64 -10.74 -7.44 -6.45
C VAL A 64 -10.07 -8.68 -7.05
N ALA A 65 -9.99 -9.76 -6.28
CA ALA A 65 -9.42 -11.02 -6.75
C ALA A 65 -10.24 -11.64 -7.89
N GLN A 66 -11.57 -11.76 -7.72
CA GLN A 66 -12.48 -12.34 -8.71
C GLN A 66 -12.51 -11.54 -10.01
N ALA A 67 -12.54 -10.21 -9.93
CA ALA A 67 -12.49 -9.32 -11.09
C ALA A 67 -11.08 -9.19 -11.70
N ARG A 68 -10.08 -9.87 -11.12
CA ARG A 68 -8.69 -9.89 -11.60
C ARG A 68 -8.12 -8.49 -11.80
N ILE A 69 -8.42 -7.58 -10.86
CA ILE A 69 -7.96 -6.19 -10.90
C ILE A 69 -6.43 -6.13 -10.82
N LEU A 70 -5.83 -5.24 -11.60
CA LEU A 70 -4.38 -4.99 -11.57
C LEU A 70 -3.96 -4.44 -10.20
N PRO A 71 -2.79 -4.84 -9.64
CA PRO A 71 -2.31 -4.31 -8.37
C PRO A 71 -2.23 -2.77 -8.32
N CYS A 72 -1.84 -2.16 -9.43
CA CYS A 72 -1.75 -0.70 -9.56
C CYS A 72 -3.10 0.02 -9.52
N ALA A 73 -4.17 -0.64 -9.93
CA ALA A 73 -5.54 -0.12 -9.83
C ALA A 73 -6.17 -0.43 -8.46
N ALA A 74 -5.83 -1.57 -7.86
CA ALA A 74 -6.48 -2.05 -6.64
C ALA A 74 -6.34 -1.07 -5.45
N GLY A 75 -5.18 -0.43 -5.30
CA GLY A 75 -4.97 0.57 -4.23
C GLY A 75 -6.00 1.71 -4.26
N ARG A 76 -6.33 2.22 -5.45
CA ARG A 76 -7.37 3.23 -5.66
C ARG A 76 -8.75 2.73 -5.21
N LEU A 77 -9.09 1.49 -5.58
CA LEU A 77 -10.40 0.89 -5.24
C LEU A 77 -10.57 0.72 -3.72
N TYR A 78 -9.54 0.21 -3.03
CA TYR A 78 -9.60 0.06 -1.58
C TYR A 78 -9.70 1.41 -0.86
N ALA A 79 -9.04 2.46 -1.37
CA ALA A 79 -9.14 3.79 -0.81
C ALA A 79 -10.58 4.32 -0.82
N PHE A 80 -11.34 4.11 -1.89
CA PHE A 80 -12.76 4.50 -1.90
C PHE A 80 -13.56 3.80 -0.81
N VAL A 81 -13.35 2.50 -0.62
CA VAL A 81 -14.08 1.74 0.40
C VAL A 81 -13.70 2.22 1.80
N GLY A 82 -12.41 2.28 2.13
CA GLY A 82 -11.93 2.70 3.45
C GLY A 82 -12.37 4.12 3.81
N VAL A 83 -12.18 5.09 2.89
CA VAL A 83 -12.57 6.49 3.15
C VAL A 83 -14.08 6.65 3.28
N ALA A 84 -14.88 5.96 2.44
CA ALA A 84 -16.34 6.01 2.55
C ALA A 84 -16.83 5.49 3.90
N GLN A 85 -16.28 4.37 4.36
CA GLN A 85 -16.61 3.79 5.66
C GLN A 85 -16.30 4.74 6.81
N TYR A 86 -15.09 5.33 6.82
CA TYR A 86 -14.69 6.24 7.87
C TYR A 86 -15.58 7.49 7.93
N LEU A 87 -15.75 8.18 6.80
CA LEU A 87 -16.59 9.37 6.72
C LEU A 87 -18.05 9.07 7.09
N ALA A 88 -18.57 7.90 6.73
CA ALA A 88 -19.91 7.47 7.09
C ALA A 88 -20.07 7.31 8.60
N VAL A 89 -19.13 6.61 9.26
CA VAL A 89 -19.14 6.47 10.72
C VAL A 89 -19.07 7.84 11.39
N GLN A 90 -18.18 8.75 10.97
CA GLN A 90 -18.10 10.07 11.62
C GLN A 90 -19.39 10.86 11.53
N ARG A 91 -20.02 10.87 10.35
CA ARG A 91 -21.26 11.62 10.15
C ARG A 91 -22.43 10.98 10.87
N ALA A 92 -22.45 9.65 10.98
CA ALA A 92 -23.46 8.94 11.72
C ALA A 92 -23.34 9.20 13.24
N GLU A 93 -22.13 9.17 13.78
CA GLU A 93 -21.84 9.53 15.18
C GLU A 93 -22.21 11.00 15.49
N ALA A 94 -21.84 11.92 14.60
CA ALA A 94 -22.18 13.33 14.74
C ALA A 94 -23.70 13.57 14.72
N ALA A 95 -24.45 12.84 13.88
CA ALA A 95 -25.91 12.96 13.79
C ALA A 95 -26.64 12.48 15.07
N VAL A 96 -26.03 11.57 15.83
CA VAL A 96 -26.58 11.09 17.11
C VAL A 96 -26.06 11.85 18.33
N GLY A 97 -25.22 12.88 18.13
CA GLY A 97 -24.68 13.75 19.19
C GLY A 97 -23.47 13.18 19.93
N GLY A 98 -22.75 12.20 19.37
CA GLY A 98 -21.57 11.59 19.96
C GLY A 98 -20.26 12.09 19.34
N THR A 99 -19.26 12.39 20.17
CA THR A 99 -17.84 12.48 19.77
C THR A 99 -17.02 11.64 20.75
N ASP A 100 -16.10 10.80 20.26
CA ASP A 100 -15.23 9.95 21.10
C ASP A 100 -14.47 10.71 22.21
N ALA A 101 -14.13 11.97 21.94
CA ALA A 101 -13.40 12.83 22.88
C ALA A 101 -14.14 13.10 24.19
N ALA A 102 -15.47 12.92 24.24
CA ALA A 102 -16.28 13.14 25.43
C ALA A 102 -16.48 11.89 26.31
N ASP A 103 -16.19 10.68 25.79
CA ASP A 103 -16.83 9.46 26.30
C ASP A 103 -15.87 8.33 26.75
N PHE A 104 -14.55 8.44 26.50
CA PHE A 104 -13.57 7.42 26.91
C PHE A 104 -13.52 7.17 28.43
N VAL A 105 -14.02 8.12 29.24
CA VAL A 105 -14.04 8.03 30.71
C VAL A 105 -15.27 7.26 31.24
N SER A 106 -16.29 7.02 30.40
CA SER A 106 -17.61 6.54 30.88
C SER A 106 -18.03 5.12 30.47
N SER A 107 -17.33 4.42 29.57
CA SER A 107 -17.73 3.07 29.14
C SER A 107 -16.51 2.19 28.78
N PRO A 108 -16.06 1.29 29.67
CA PRO A 108 -14.90 0.41 29.45
C PRO A 108 -15.10 -0.66 28.35
N ASP A 109 -16.31 -0.80 27.84
CA ASP A 109 -16.74 -1.74 26.79
C ASP A 109 -16.62 -1.18 25.37
N GLY A 110 -16.19 0.09 25.21
CA GLY A 110 -15.95 0.70 23.89
C GLY A 110 -17.21 1.13 23.13
N ILE A 111 -18.39 1.04 23.76
CA ILE A 111 -19.69 1.36 23.13
C ILE A 111 -20.12 2.82 23.38
N GLY A 112 -19.45 3.54 24.28
CA GLY A 112 -19.72 4.95 24.60
C GLY A 112 -21.13 5.22 25.14
N ARG A 113 -21.55 6.50 25.24
CA ARG A 113 -22.96 6.82 25.53
C ARG A 113 -23.81 6.47 24.30
N GLY A 114 -24.70 5.50 24.43
CA GLY A 114 -25.59 5.05 23.35
C GLY A 114 -25.76 3.54 23.25
N GLY A 115 -24.85 2.77 23.85
CA GLY A 115 -24.93 1.31 23.92
C GLY A 115 -25.18 0.69 22.55
N ARG A 116 -26.05 -0.32 22.50
CA ARG A 116 -26.41 -1.01 21.24
C ARG A 116 -26.81 -0.08 20.09
N SER A 117 -27.44 1.06 20.36
CA SER A 117 -27.87 1.97 19.28
C SER A 117 -26.69 2.60 18.53
N ARG A 118 -25.58 2.89 19.22
CA ARG A 118 -24.37 3.42 18.58
C ARG A 118 -23.71 2.35 17.70
N LEU A 119 -23.53 1.15 18.25
CA LEU A 119 -23.03 0.00 17.48
C LEU A 119 -23.84 -0.24 16.21
N GLU A 120 -25.17 -0.27 16.32
CA GLU A 120 -26.04 -0.48 15.15
C GLU A 120 -25.96 0.69 14.16
N THR A 121 -25.80 1.93 14.64
CA THR A 121 -25.58 3.12 13.78
C THR A 121 -24.30 2.99 12.96
N ASP A 122 -23.17 2.63 13.59
CA ASP A 122 -21.89 2.50 12.89
C ASP A 122 -21.93 1.33 11.90
N ARG A 123 -22.53 0.19 12.30
CA ARG A 123 -22.74 -0.97 11.41
C ARG A 123 -23.55 -0.60 10.17
N GLY A 124 -24.64 0.14 10.36
CA GLY A 124 -25.47 0.66 9.26
C GLY A 124 -24.67 1.58 8.35
N ALA A 125 -23.94 2.53 8.92
CA ALA A 125 -23.12 3.51 8.18
C ALA A 125 -22.05 2.83 7.31
N VAL A 126 -21.32 1.86 7.87
CA VAL A 126 -20.35 1.05 7.14
C VAL A 126 -21.02 0.25 6.02
N ALA A 127 -22.17 -0.41 6.31
CA ALA A 127 -22.88 -1.24 5.35
C ALA A 127 -23.39 -0.41 4.14
N GLY A 128 -24.06 0.71 4.41
CA GLY A 128 -24.59 1.59 3.39
C GLY A 128 -23.50 2.20 2.50
N ALA A 129 -22.40 2.67 3.10
CA ALA A 129 -21.28 3.23 2.36
C ALA A 129 -20.58 2.18 1.49
N SER A 130 -20.34 0.99 2.06
CA SER A 130 -19.66 -0.11 1.36
C SER A 130 -20.50 -0.63 0.20
N ALA A 131 -21.82 -0.80 0.38
CA ALA A 131 -22.71 -1.28 -0.67
C ALA A 131 -22.73 -0.33 -1.88
N VAL A 132 -22.83 0.99 -1.64
CA VAL A 132 -22.85 1.99 -2.72
C VAL A 132 -21.52 2.00 -3.47
N VAL A 133 -20.39 2.07 -2.76
CA VAL A 133 -19.07 2.12 -3.40
C VAL A 133 -18.75 0.82 -4.14
N LEU A 134 -18.98 -0.34 -3.51
CA LEU A 134 -18.70 -1.62 -4.14
C LEU A 134 -19.64 -1.94 -5.29
N ALA A 135 -20.90 -1.50 -5.26
CA ALA A 135 -21.82 -1.66 -6.39
C ALA A 135 -21.42 -0.79 -7.60
N TYR A 136 -20.85 0.40 -7.35
CA TYR A 136 -20.24 1.20 -8.42
C TYR A 136 -19.00 0.52 -9.03
N LEU A 137 -18.12 -0.02 -8.17
CA LEU A 137 -16.89 -0.69 -8.61
C LEU A 137 -17.14 -2.06 -9.27
N PHE A 138 -18.16 -2.78 -8.81
CA PHE A 138 -18.50 -4.15 -9.24
C PHE A 138 -20.01 -4.27 -9.49
N PRO A 139 -20.55 -3.69 -10.58
CA PRO A 139 -21.99 -3.62 -10.81
C PRO A 139 -22.70 -4.98 -10.84
N SER A 140 -22.01 -6.04 -11.32
CA SER A 140 -22.55 -7.40 -11.35
C SER A 140 -22.79 -8.00 -9.96
N GLN A 141 -22.25 -7.39 -8.90
CA GLN A 141 -22.36 -7.84 -7.52
C GLN A 141 -23.36 -7.04 -6.70
N ALA A 142 -23.99 -6.01 -7.28
CA ALA A 142 -24.88 -5.08 -6.57
C ALA A 142 -25.96 -5.82 -5.75
N GLN A 143 -26.62 -6.82 -6.32
CA GLN A 143 -27.64 -7.60 -5.60
C GLN A 143 -27.08 -8.37 -4.40
N ALA A 144 -25.89 -8.96 -4.54
CA ALA A 144 -25.24 -9.69 -3.46
C ALA A 144 -24.80 -8.74 -2.32
N LEU A 145 -24.35 -7.53 -2.67
CA LEU A 145 -23.98 -6.49 -1.71
C LEU A 145 -25.21 -5.99 -0.94
N GLU A 146 -26.35 -5.77 -1.62
CA GLU A 146 -27.61 -5.42 -0.95
C GLU A 146 -28.15 -6.55 -0.05
N ALA A 147 -27.94 -7.81 -0.45
CA ALA A 147 -28.24 -8.96 0.41
C ALA A 147 -27.35 -8.97 1.66
N MET A 148 -26.08 -8.56 1.55
CA MET A 148 -25.17 -8.42 2.70
C MET A 148 -25.62 -7.30 3.65
N VAL A 149 -26.08 -6.15 3.13
CA VAL A 149 -26.69 -5.08 3.96
C VAL A 149 -27.91 -5.62 4.70
N THR A 150 -28.82 -6.30 3.98
CA THR A 150 -30.04 -6.88 4.55
C THR A 150 -29.72 -7.92 5.63
N ALA A 151 -28.71 -8.76 5.41
CA ALA A 151 -28.28 -9.74 6.39
C ALA A 151 -27.72 -9.09 7.65
N GLN A 152 -26.90 -8.04 7.51
CA GLN A 152 -26.36 -7.30 8.66
C GLN A 152 -27.44 -6.54 9.42
N ALA A 153 -28.39 -5.92 8.72
CA ALA A 153 -29.57 -5.26 9.28
C ALA A 153 -30.45 -6.23 10.07
N ASN A 154 -30.41 -7.54 9.76
CA ASN A 154 -31.22 -8.56 10.41
C ASN A 154 -30.44 -9.44 11.41
N ALA A 155 -29.19 -9.10 11.70
CA ALA A 155 -28.36 -9.85 12.63
C ALA A 155 -28.63 -9.40 14.09
N GLY A 156 -29.60 -10.03 14.77
CA GLY A 156 -29.82 -9.86 16.22
C GLY A 156 -31.30 -9.75 16.65
N PRO A 157 -31.59 -9.44 17.93
CA PRO A 157 -32.96 -9.22 18.41
C PRO A 157 -33.50 -7.82 18.05
N GLY A 158 -34.77 -7.69 17.65
CA GLY A 158 -35.40 -6.39 17.37
C GLY A 158 -35.08 -5.79 15.99
N GLN A 159 -34.95 -6.66 14.98
CA GLN A 159 -34.46 -6.28 13.65
C GLN A 159 -35.55 -5.95 12.62
N PRO A 160 -35.27 -5.06 11.66
CA PRO A 160 -34.07 -4.21 11.58
C PRO A 160 -34.08 -3.10 12.65
N HIS A 161 -32.95 -2.91 13.33
CA HIS A 161 -32.82 -1.90 14.38
C HIS A 161 -32.94 -0.48 13.79
N PRO A 162 -33.77 0.43 14.34
CA PRO A 162 -33.93 1.78 13.78
C PRO A 162 -32.63 2.57 13.64
N ALA A 163 -31.70 2.38 14.58
CA ALA A 163 -30.38 3.01 14.52
C ALA A 163 -29.52 2.48 13.35
N PHE A 164 -29.64 1.19 13.00
CA PHE A 164 -29.00 0.64 11.80
C PHE A 164 -29.52 1.33 10.55
N ALA A 165 -30.84 1.45 10.41
CA ALA A 165 -31.45 2.12 9.26
C ALA A 165 -31.03 3.59 9.15
N ALA A 166 -30.91 4.30 10.28
CA ALA A 166 -30.42 5.67 10.31
C ALA A 166 -28.95 5.77 9.87
N GLY A 167 -28.08 4.89 10.39
CA GLY A 167 -26.70 4.78 9.95
C GLY A 167 -26.58 4.44 8.47
N GLU A 168 -27.34 3.47 7.98
CA GLU A 168 -27.37 3.04 6.58
C GLU A 168 -27.70 4.20 5.64
N ALA A 169 -28.72 5.00 5.96
CA ALA A 169 -29.08 6.16 5.15
C ALA A 169 -27.91 7.16 5.02
N ILE A 170 -27.22 7.45 6.11
CA ILE A 170 -26.04 8.32 6.13
C ILE A 170 -24.89 7.69 5.34
N GLY A 171 -24.65 6.40 5.55
CA GLY A 171 -23.62 5.64 4.84
C GLY A 171 -23.82 5.66 3.33
N ARG A 172 -25.04 5.44 2.85
CA ARG A 172 -25.37 5.51 1.42
C ARG A 172 -25.12 6.89 0.83
N ALA A 173 -25.46 7.96 1.55
CA ALA A 173 -25.19 9.33 1.13
C ALA A 173 -23.69 9.60 1.00
N VAL A 174 -22.89 9.19 1.99
CA VAL A 174 -21.42 9.29 1.93
C VAL A 174 -20.84 8.44 0.79
N GLY A 175 -21.35 7.23 0.61
CA GLY A 175 -20.95 6.37 -0.50
C GLY A 175 -21.16 7.05 -1.86
N ALA A 176 -22.28 7.76 -2.04
CA ALA A 176 -22.57 8.49 -3.28
C ALA A 176 -21.60 9.67 -3.52
N GLU A 177 -21.17 10.36 -2.47
CA GLU A 177 -20.13 11.40 -2.57
C GLU A 177 -18.78 10.81 -3.00
N ILE A 178 -18.41 9.65 -2.45
CA ILE A 178 -17.18 8.95 -2.84
C ILE A 178 -17.26 8.42 -4.27
N VAL A 179 -18.43 7.95 -4.73
CA VAL A 179 -18.65 7.60 -6.14
C VAL A 179 -18.50 8.83 -7.04
N THR A 180 -19.05 9.99 -6.63
CA THR A 180 -18.89 11.26 -7.38
C THR A 180 -17.41 11.66 -7.47
N ARG A 181 -16.65 11.49 -6.38
CA ARG A 181 -15.20 11.66 -6.39
C ARG A 181 -14.53 10.70 -7.38
N ALA A 182 -14.88 9.42 -7.34
CA ALA A 182 -14.30 8.39 -8.20
C ALA A 182 -14.55 8.64 -9.70
N GLN A 183 -15.69 9.22 -10.06
CA GLN A 183 -16.02 9.59 -11.44
C GLN A 183 -15.22 10.81 -11.95
N THR A 184 -14.63 11.59 -11.04
CA THR A 184 -13.99 12.88 -11.36
C THR A 184 -12.54 12.98 -10.88
N ASP A 185 -11.95 11.87 -10.44
CA ASP A 185 -10.56 11.86 -9.95
C ASP A 185 -9.52 11.76 -11.05
N GLY A 186 -9.92 11.66 -12.32
CA GLY A 186 -9.02 11.61 -13.46
C GLY A 186 -8.54 10.22 -13.88
N TRP A 187 -8.98 9.15 -13.20
CA TRP A 187 -8.62 7.76 -13.58
C TRP A 187 -9.05 7.37 -15.00
N ASP A 188 -10.20 7.86 -15.44
CA ASP A 188 -10.73 7.54 -16.78
C ASP A 188 -10.06 8.35 -17.90
N HIS A 189 -9.09 9.22 -17.57
CA HIS A 189 -8.23 9.86 -18.56
C HIS A 189 -7.08 8.93 -18.91
N PRO A 190 -7.07 8.32 -20.12
CA PRO A 190 -6.01 7.40 -20.48
C PRO A 190 -4.66 8.12 -20.57
N PHE A 191 -3.58 7.37 -20.36
CA PHE A 191 -2.24 7.84 -20.70
C PHE A 191 -2.18 8.22 -22.19
N THR A 192 -1.81 9.47 -22.46
CA THR A 192 -1.66 10.03 -23.82
C THR A 192 -0.22 10.44 -24.13
N GLY A 193 0.71 10.18 -23.21
CA GLY A 193 2.12 10.48 -23.39
C GLY A 193 2.80 9.57 -24.42
N THR A 194 4.07 9.87 -24.70
CA THR A 194 4.92 9.03 -25.56
C THR A 194 5.79 8.13 -24.71
N ILE A 195 5.76 6.82 -24.97
CA ILE A 195 6.70 5.87 -24.37
C ILE A 195 8.04 6.04 -25.12
N PRO A 196 9.13 6.46 -24.45
CA PRO A 196 10.40 6.68 -25.10
C PRO A 196 11.00 5.37 -25.60
N THR A 197 11.77 5.46 -26.68
CA THR A 197 12.50 4.34 -27.28
C THR A 197 14.00 4.57 -27.18
N GLY A 198 14.78 3.49 -27.22
CA GLY A 198 16.24 3.54 -27.13
C GLY A 198 16.78 2.63 -26.03
N ASP A 199 18.10 2.60 -25.91
CA ASP A 199 18.79 1.83 -24.87
C ASP A 199 18.55 2.43 -23.49
N GLY A 200 18.43 1.58 -22.47
CA GLY A 200 18.13 2.01 -21.10
C GLY A 200 16.67 2.38 -20.84
N PHE A 201 15.84 2.50 -21.88
CA PHE A 201 14.40 2.69 -21.73
C PHE A 201 13.65 1.35 -21.70
N TRP A 202 12.62 1.31 -20.86
CA TRP A 202 11.67 0.22 -20.74
C TRP A 202 10.91 0.02 -22.04
N LYS A 203 10.75 -1.24 -22.43
CA LYS A 203 10.00 -1.65 -23.62
C LYS A 203 8.65 -2.23 -23.21
N SER A 204 7.57 -1.77 -23.84
CA SER A 204 6.24 -2.33 -23.60
C SER A 204 6.17 -3.80 -24.03
N ASN A 205 5.37 -4.59 -23.33
CA ASN A 205 5.11 -5.99 -23.67
C ASN A 205 3.85 -6.15 -24.55
N THR A 206 3.24 -5.05 -25.03
CA THR A 206 2.05 -5.06 -25.90
C THR A 206 2.31 -4.37 -27.23
N ASP A 207 1.51 -4.70 -28.24
CA ASP A 207 1.44 -4.02 -29.54
C ASP A 207 -0.03 -3.65 -29.85
N PRO A 208 -0.41 -2.36 -29.94
CA PRO A 208 0.45 -1.18 -29.75
C PRO A 208 1.01 -1.06 -28.32
N ALA A 209 2.08 -0.29 -28.17
CA ALA A 209 2.75 -0.10 -26.88
C ALA A 209 1.82 0.60 -25.88
N THR A 210 1.65 -0.03 -24.72
CA THR A 210 0.87 0.51 -23.59
C THR A 210 1.67 0.46 -22.30
N VAL A 211 1.30 1.26 -21.31
CA VAL A 211 1.81 1.18 -19.93
C VAL A 211 0.65 0.89 -18.98
N ALA A 212 0.79 -0.17 -18.18
CA ALA A 212 -0.23 -0.53 -17.20
C ALA A 212 -0.36 0.57 -16.14
N CYS A 213 -1.59 1.04 -15.93
CA CYS A 213 -1.92 2.13 -15.02
C CYS A 213 -1.19 3.47 -15.29
N GLY A 214 -0.81 3.75 -16.55
CA GLY A 214 -0.13 5.00 -16.90
C GLY A 214 -0.93 6.28 -16.67
N GLN A 215 -2.22 6.17 -16.36
CA GLN A 215 -3.05 7.31 -15.97
C GLN A 215 -2.81 7.78 -14.53
N LEU A 216 -2.13 6.98 -13.69
CA LEU A 216 -1.96 7.26 -12.26
C LEU A 216 -1.40 8.66 -11.94
N PRO A 217 -0.43 9.22 -12.68
CA PRO A 217 0.06 10.57 -12.42
C PRO A 217 -1.01 11.67 -12.61
N GLY A 218 -2.05 11.41 -13.39
CA GLY A 218 -3.20 12.29 -13.59
C GLY A 218 -4.33 12.09 -12.58
N VAL A 219 -4.24 11.09 -11.71
CA VAL A 219 -5.26 10.81 -10.69
C VAL A 219 -5.11 11.80 -9.54
N ARG A 220 -6.22 12.44 -9.14
CA ARG A 220 -6.31 13.33 -7.99
C ARG A 220 -5.97 12.57 -6.70
N PRO A 221 -4.86 12.90 -6.02
CA PRO A 221 -4.48 12.24 -4.77
C PRO A 221 -5.47 12.54 -3.62
N TRP A 222 -5.33 11.81 -2.52
CA TRP A 222 -6.07 11.99 -1.28
C TRP A 222 -5.41 13.01 -0.34
N PHE A 223 -4.10 12.93 -0.18
CA PHE A 223 -3.28 13.76 0.70
C PHE A 223 -2.21 14.56 -0.06
N LEU A 224 -1.65 14.00 -1.14
CA LEU A 224 -0.63 14.69 -1.92
C LEU A 224 -1.19 15.91 -2.65
N THR A 225 -0.35 16.93 -2.79
CA THR A 225 -0.66 18.16 -3.54
C THR A 225 -0.38 18.02 -5.04
N SER A 226 0.51 17.11 -5.42
CA SER A 226 0.80 16.72 -6.80
C SER A 226 1.35 15.29 -6.86
N ALA A 227 1.27 14.65 -8.02
CA ALA A 227 1.89 13.34 -8.22
C ALA A 227 3.42 13.37 -8.05
N SER A 228 4.03 14.51 -8.34
CA SER A 228 5.49 14.70 -8.27
C SER A 228 6.02 15.09 -6.89
N GLN A 229 5.16 15.27 -5.89
CA GLN A 229 5.55 15.81 -4.58
C GLN A 229 6.71 15.03 -3.93
N PHE A 230 6.73 13.70 -4.11
CA PHE A 230 7.78 12.81 -3.59
C PHE A 230 8.48 12.02 -4.68
N ARG A 231 8.56 12.56 -5.90
CA ARG A 231 9.28 11.93 -7.01
C ARG A 231 10.69 11.54 -6.58
N SER A 232 11.08 10.29 -6.82
CA SER A 232 12.42 9.82 -6.44
C SER A 232 13.52 10.56 -7.22
N ALA A 233 14.72 10.60 -6.64
CA ALA A 233 15.91 11.03 -7.36
C ALA A 233 16.14 10.15 -8.61
N PRO A 234 16.94 10.60 -9.60
CA PRO A 234 17.25 9.78 -10.76
C PRO A 234 17.88 8.42 -10.38
N PRO A 235 17.53 7.33 -11.08
CA PRO A 235 18.21 6.05 -10.91
C PRO A 235 19.66 6.14 -11.42
N PRO A 236 20.52 5.15 -11.09
CA PRO A 236 21.84 5.04 -11.70
C PRO A 236 21.79 5.15 -13.23
N ALA A 237 22.73 5.88 -13.81
CA ALA A 237 22.80 6.04 -15.26
C ALA A 237 22.97 4.68 -15.95
N PHE A 238 22.14 4.43 -16.97
CA PHE A 238 22.32 3.28 -17.85
C PHE A 238 23.60 3.44 -18.67
N GLY A 239 24.41 2.38 -18.78
CA GLY A 239 25.63 2.41 -19.58
C GLY A 239 26.41 1.09 -19.53
N PRO A 240 27.40 0.92 -20.43
CA PRO A 240 28.15 -0.32 -20.54
C PRO A 240 29.34 -0.42 -19.58
N ASP A 241 29.66 0.63 -18.82
CA ASP A 241 30.80 0.62 -17.88
C ASP A 241 30.58 -0.45 -16.79
N PRO A 242 31.40 -1.52 -16.75
CA PRO A 242 31.21 -2.63 -15.82
C PRO A 242 31.36 -2.22 -14.35
N LEU A 243 31.97 -1.05 -14.07
CA LEU A 243 32.11 -0.52 -12.71
C LEU A 243 31.01 0.49 -12.35
N SER A 244 30.09 0.78 -13.28
CA SER A 244 28.95 1.67 -13.00
C SER A 244 27.97 1.04 -12.00
N PRO A 245 27.29 1.84 -11.16
CA PRO A 245 26.32 1.31 -10.21
C PRO A 245 25.16 0.54 -10.89
N PHE A 246 24.82 0.89 -12.14
CA PHE A 246 23.84 0.14 -12.93
C PHE A 246 24.34 -1.28 -13.27
N GLN A 247 25.56 -1.42 -13.78
CA GLN A 247 26.10 -2.74 -14.16
C GLN A 247 26.31 -3.63 -12.93
N VAL A 248 26.73 -3.07 -11.79
CA VAL A 248 26.81 -3.81 -10.52
C VAL A 248 25.44 -4.33 -10.10
N ALA A 249 24.39 -3.49 -10.15
CA ALA A 249 23.03 -3.91 -9.81
C ALA A 249 22.46 -4.93 -10.82
N LEU A 250 22.78 -4.81 -12.11
CA LEU A 250 22.37 -5.79 -13.12
C LEU A 250 23.04 -7.15 -12.90
N ALA A 251 24.32 -7.15 -12.52
CA ALA A 251 25.06 -8.36 -12.16
C ALA A 251 24.49 -9.05 -10.92
N GLU A 252 24.06 -8.29 -9.90
CA GLU A 252 23.36 -8.83 -8.72
C GLU A 252 22.09 -9.60 -9.13
N ILE A 253 21.26 -9.02 -10.01
CA ILE A 253 20.03 -9.70 -10.46
C ILE A 253 20.33 -10.90 -11.36
N LEU A 254 21.40 -10.85 -12.16
CA LEU A 254 21.85 -12.01 -12.94
C LEU A 254 22.30 -13.15 -12.04
N ASP A 255 23.13 -12.87 -11.04
CA ASP A 255 23.59 -13.87 -10.08
C ASP A 255 22.42 -14.52 -9.35
N ILE A 256 21.49 -13.69 -8.83
CA ILE A 256 20.24 -14.19 -8.25
C ILE A 256 19.54 -15.09 -9.26
N ALA A 257 19.35 -14.66 -10.51
CA ALA A 257 18.62 -15.44 -11.51
C ALA A 257 19.25 -16.80 -11.85
N LEU A 258 20.57 -16.92 -11.74
CA LEU A 258 21.31 -18.16 -11.97
C LEU A 258 21.31 -19.09 -10.76
N HIS A 259 21.18 -18.54 -9.54
CA HIS A 259 21.42 -19.27 -8.29
C HIS A 259 20.25 -19.23 -7.29
N ARG A 260 19.03 -18.87 -7.73
CA ARG A 260 17.86 -18.76 -6.82
C ARG A 260 17.64 -20.04 -6.02
N THR A 261 17.50 -19.90 -4.72
CA THR A 261 17.05 -21.01 -3.86
C THR A 261 15.54 -21.19 -3.96
N GLN A 262 15.03 -22.35 -3.53
CA GLN A 262 13.58 -22.58 -3.47
C GLN A 262 12.89 -21.57 -2.54
N ALA A 263 13.49 -21.23 -1.40
CA ALA A 263 12.94 -20.23 -0.47
C ALA A 263 12.81 -18.84 -1.13
N GLN A 264 13.76 -18.44 -1.98
CA GLN A 264 13.68 -17.19 -2.73
C GLN A 264 12.57 -17.23 -3.79
N ILE A 265 12.38 -18.37 -4.46
CA ILE A 265 11.27 -18.59 -5.41
C ILE A 265 9.92 -18.54 -4.68
N ASP A 266 9.81 -19.17 -3.52
CA ASP A 266 8.59 -19.19 -2.72
C ASP A 266 8.25 -17.80 -2.20
N LEU A 267 9.25 -17.03 -1.75
CA LEU A 267 9.04 -15.63 -1.34
C LEU A 267 8.61 -14.75 -2.52
N ALA A 268 9.25 -14.90 -3.68
CA ALA A 268 8.85 -14.23 -4.92
C ALA A 268 7.42 -14.60 -5.34
N THR A 269 7.04 -15.87 -5.18
CA THR A 269 5.70 -16.38 -5.51
C THR A 269 4.65 -15.84 -4.54
N PHE A 270 4.93 -15.83 -3.24
CA PHE A 270 4.04 -15.26 -2.23
C PHE A 270 3.79 -13.78 -2.49
N TRP A 271 4.85 -12.98 -2.69
CA TRP A 271 4.72 -11.55 -2.94
C TRP A 271 4.42 -11.20 -4.40
N ALA A 272 4.20 -12.18 -5.28
CA ALA A 272 3.79 -11.91 -6.66
C ALA A 272 2.49 -11.10 -6.70
N GLN A 273 1.50 -11.51 -5.88
CA GLN A 273 0.24 -10.81 -5.62
C GLN A 273 -0.38 -10.19 -6.89
N SER A 274 -0.38 -10.99 -7.95
CA SER A 274 -0.88 -10.65 -9.27
C SER A 274 -2.42 -10.64 -9.31
N THR A 275 -3.00 -10.29 -10.45
CA THR A 275 -4.45 -10.40 -10.69
C THR A 275 -4.97 -11.80 -10.32
N GLY A 276 -6.14 -11.90 -9.71
CA GLY A 276 -6.64 -13.17 -9.17
C GLY A 276 -6.35 -13.37 -7.68
N THR A 277 -5.65 -12.41 -7.06
CA THR A 277 -5.42 -12.30 -5.62
C THR A 277 -5.99 -10.97 -5.11
N PRO A 278 -6.04 -10.74 -3.79
CA PRO A 278 -6.31 -9.42 -3.22
C PRO A 278 -5.25 -8.35 -3.57
N THR A 279 -4.16 -8.73 -4.24
CA THR A 279 -3.01 -7.87 -4.62
C THR A 279 -2.25 -7.32 -3.41
N THR A 280 -1.12 -6.63 -3.65
CA THR A 280 -0.27 -6.11 -2.56
C THR A 280 -1.05 -5.21 -1.59
N PRO A 281 -1.85 -4.22 -2.03
CA PRO A 281 -2.69 -3.44 -1.11
C PRO A 281 -3.63 -4.29 -0.24
N GLY A 282 -4.26 -5.33 -0.82
CA GLY A 282 -5.17 -6.20 -0.08
C GLY A 282 -4.48 -7.02 1.01
N ILE A 283 -3.24 -7.48 0.78
CA ILE A 283 -2.43 -8.16 1.81
C ILE A 283 -2.14 -7.22 2.99
N TRP A 284 -1.84 -5.95 2.73
CA TRP A 284 -1.63 -4.97 3.79
C TRP A 284 -2.91 -4.63 4.55
N LEU A 285 -4.06 -4.62 3.88
CA LEU A 285 -5.36 -4.48 4.55
C LEU A 285 -5.71 -5.69 5.41
N GLN A 286 -5.34 -6.91 4.99
CA GLN A 286 -5.49 -8.10 5.84
C GLN A 286 -4.61 -8.00 7.10
N ARG A 287 -3.41 -7.43 7.00
CA ARG A 287 -2.60 -7.12 8.19
C ARG A 287 -3.24 -6.06 9.08
N ALA A 288 -3.87 -5.03 8.49
CA ALA A 288 -4.68 -4.08 9.25
C ALA A 288 -5.83 -4.77 10.00
N THR A 289 -6.55 -5.68 9.34
CA THR A 289 -7.63 -6.49 9.96
C THR A 289 -7.14 -7.34 11.12
N ALA A 290 -5.96 -7.97 10.97
CA ALA A 290 -5.34 -8.75 12.04
C ALA A 290 -5.04 -7.85 13.25
N GLY A 291 -4.41 -6.69 13.04
CA GLY A 291 -4.13 -5.72 14.11
C GLY A 291 -5.40 -5.19 14.78
N ILE A 292 -6.45 -4.86 14.01
CA ILE A 292 -7.77 -4.46 14.55
C ILE A 292 -8.31 -5.51 15.52
N THR A 293 -8.19 -6.79 15.15
CA THR A 293 -8.70 -7.91 15.96
C THR A 293 -7.84 -8.15 17.19
N GLU A 294 -6.51 -8.14 17.03
CA GLU A 294 -5.54 -8.39 18.10
C GLU A 294 -5.62 -7.32 19.20
N HIS A 295 -5.86 -6.07 18.81
CA HIS A 295 -5.89 -4.91 19.71
C HIS A 295 -7.30 -4.46 20.11
N GLY A 296 -8.34 -5.12 19.59
CA GLY A 296 -9.73 -4.82 19.95
C GLY A 296 -10.16 -3.40 19.62
N LEU A 297 -9.80 -2.89 18.43
CA LEU A 297 -10.17 -1.53 18.02
C LEU A 297 -11.69 -1.37 17.88
N SER A 298 -12.21 -0.18 18.19
CA SER A 298 -13.62 0.17 17.92
C SER A 298 -13.90 0.30 16.42
N GLU A 299 -15.17 0.31 15.99
CA GLU A 299 -15.54 0.52 14.58
C GLU A 299 -14.98 1.84 14.05
N ARG A 300 -15.01 2.89 14.87
CA ARG A 300 -14.46 4.20 14.55
C ARG A 300 -12.95 4.16 14.34
N GLN A 301 -12.21 3.48 15.21
CA GLN A 301 -10.75 3.30 15.08
C GLN A 301 -10.39 2.39 13.89
N ALA A 302 -11.15 1.31 13.67
CA ALA A 302 -10.94 0.37 12.58
C ALA A 302 -11.15 1.04 11.22
N THR A 303 -12.25 1.77 11.04
CA THR A 303 -12.52 2.52 9.80
C THR A 303 -11.52 3.65 9.58
N HIS A 304 -11.05 4.33 10.65
CA HIS A 304 -9.96 5.31 10.56
C HIS A 304 -8.69 4.68 10.00
N LEU A 305 -8.25 3.56 10.57
CA LEU A 305 -7.08 2.84 10.11
C LEU A 305 -7.23 2.41 8.64
N TYR A 306 -8.36 1.81 8.26
CA TYR A 306 -8.61 1.40 6.88
C TYR A 306 -8.57 2.60 5.92
N ALA A 307 -9.20 3.72 6.26
CA ALA A 307 -9.19 4.92 5.44
C ALA A 307 -7.77 5.46 5.26
N LEU A 308 -7.03 5.65 6.35
CA LEU A 308 -5.68 6.21 6.29
C LEU A 308 -4.71 5.30 5.53
N VAL A 309 -4.68 3.99 5.84
CA VAL A 309 -3.74 3.06 5.19
C VAL A 309 -4.05 2.89 3.70
N SER A 310 -5.33 2.78 3.32
CA SER A 310 -5.72 2.57 1.91
C SER A 310 -5.52 3.82 1.06
N ALA A 311 -5.90 5.00 1.56
CA ALA A 311 -5.68 6.27 0.86
C ALA A 311 -4.18 6.59 0.74
N THR A 312 -3.38 6.31 1.78
CA THR A 312 -1.92 6.48 1.72
C THR A 312 -1.28 5.55 0.68
N MET A 313 -1.70 4.29 0.60
CA MET A 313 -1.24 3.37 -0.45
C MET A 313 -1.62 3.85 -1.85
N ALA A 314 -2.83 4.39 -2.04
CA ALA A 314 -3.26 4.95 -3.33
C ALA A 314 -2.35 6.12 -3.75
N ASP A 315 -2.08 7.05 -2.85
CA ASP A 315 -1.19 8.19 -3.09
C ASP A 315 0.26 7.76 -3.35
N ALA A 316 0.75 6.73 -2.63
CA ALA A 316 2.07 6.17 -2.86
C ALA A 316 2.19 5.62 -4.28
N GLN A 317 1.15 4.99 -4.82
CA GLN A 317 1.16 4.53 -6.22
C GLN A 317 1.13 5.68 -7.23
N VAL A 318 0.42 6.77 -6.95
CA VAL A 318 0.44 7.97 -7.80
C VAL A 318 1.87 8.51 -7.92
N GLY A 319 2.58 8.71 -6.80
CA GLY A 319 3.97 9.18 -6.83
C GLY A 319 4.96 8.16 -7.45
N CYS A 320 4.70 6.87 -7.23
CA CYS A 320 5.51 5.79 -7.80
C CYS A 320 5.38 5.75 -9.33
N TRP A 321 4.18 5.95 -9.88
CA TRP A 321 3.97 6.02 -11.33
C TRP A 321 4.48 7.32 -11.96
N ASP A 322 4.35 8.46 -11.26
CA ASP A 322 4.99 9.71 -11.70
C ASP A 322 6.51 9.53 -11.87
N THR A 323 7.15 8.84 -10.93
CA THR A 323 8.58 8.52 -11.02
C THR A 323 8.87 7.54 -12.17
N LYS A 324 8.04 6.50 -12.36
CA LYS A 324 8.17 5.56 -13.50
C LYS A 324 8.13 6.24 -14.85
N GLU A 325 7.18 7.15 -15.02
CA GLU A 325 6.95 7.87 -16.27
C GLU A 325 7.87 9.10 -16.44
N THR A 326 8.61 9.46 -15.39
CA THR A 326 9.72 10.41 -15.51
C THR A 326 10.96 9.74 -16.09
N PHE A 327 11.30 8.53 -15.62
CA PHE A 327 12.58 7.90 -15.94
C PHE A 327 12.51 6.77 -16.96
N TRP A 328 11.35 6.14 -17.15
CA TRP A 328 11.12 5.03 -18.08
C TRP A 328 12.19 3.93 -18.00
N PHE A 329 12.71 3.65 -16.80
CA PHE A 329 13.93 2.86 -16.65
C PHE A 329 13.72 1.39 -17.05
N ILE A 330 14.69 0.83 -17.77
CA ILE A 330 14.69 -0.55 -18.28
C ILE A 330 14.58 -1.61 -17.17
N ARG A 331 13.94 -2.74 -17.46
CA ARG A 331 13.83 -3.89 -16.55
C ARG A 331 15.06 -4.81 -16.64
N PRO A 332 15.42 -5.56 -15.57
CA PRO A 332 16.57 -6.47 -15.59
C PRO A 332 16.55 -7.46 -16.77
N TRP A 333 15.43 -8.16 -17.00
CA TRP A 333 15.29 -9.12 -18.12
C TRP A 333 15.28 -8.49 -19.51
N GLN A 334 15.10 -7.17 -19.61
CA GLN A 334 15.21 -6.42 -20.87
C GLN A 334 16.65 -5.95 -21.11
N ALA A 335 17.36 -5.60 -20.04
CA ALA A 335 18.76 -5.21 -20.10
C ALA A 335 19.70 -6.41 -20.33
N ASN A 336 19.37 -7.57 -19.74
CA ASN A 336 20.09 -8.81 -19.94
C ASN A 336 19.12 -9.99 -20.16
N PRO A 337 19.02 -10.53 -21.39
CA PRO A 337 18.12 -11.66 -21.71
C PRO A 337 18.40 -12.97 -20.96
N ALA A 338 19.59 -13.12 -20.34
CA ALA A 338 19.90 -14.28 -19.51
C ALA A 338 19.19 -14.23 -18.13
N ILE A 339 18.68 -13.08 -17.72
CA ILE A 339 17.90 -12.94 -16.48
C ILE A 339 16.51 -13.54 -16.67
N THR A 340 16.30 -14.72 -16.09
CA THR A 340 14.99 -15.38 -16.05
C THR A 340 14.09 -14.72 -15.01
N VAL A 341 12.78 -14.82 -15.20
CA VAL A 341 11.76 -14.25 -14.29
C VAL A 341 10.96 -15.39 -13.67
N VAL A 342 10.71 -15.31 -12.35
CA VAL A 342 9.86 -16.29 -11.65
C VAL A 342 8.45 -16.26 -12.25
N ALA A 343 7.94 -17.43 -12.65
CA ALA A 343 6.70 -17.53 -13.43
C ALA A 343 5.49 -16.86 -12.76
N ALA A 344 5.33 -17.03 -11.44
CA ALA A 344 4.25 -16.42 -10.68
C ALA A 344 4.30 -14.87 -10.66
N VAL A 345 5.51 -14.30 -10.69
CA VAL A 345 5.75 -12.85 -10.72
C VAL A 345 5.41 -12.26 -12.10
N GLY A 346 5.72 -13.00 -13.17
CA GLY A 346 5.50 -12.56 -14.54
C GLY A 346 6.33 -11.32 -14.93
N LYS A 347 6.05 -10.75 -16.11
CA LYS A 347 6.73 -9.57 -16.65
C LYS A 347 5.78 -8.36 -16.63
N PRO A 348 5.74 -7.54 -15.56
CA PRO A 348 4.80 -6.44 -15.47
C PRO A 348 4.99 -5.42 -16.60
N ASN A 349 3.87 -4.94 -17.16
CA ASN A 349 3.87 -4.02 -18.31
C ASN A 349 4.00 -2.55 -17.87
N HIS A 350 5.08 -2.22 -17.15
CA HIS A 350 5.42 -0.85 -16.76
C HIS A 350 6.93 -0.72 -16.42
N PRO A 351 7.51 0.50 -16.42
CA PRO A 351 8.93 0.73 -16.11
C PRO A 351 9.39 0.16 -14.76
N SER A 352 10.70 -0.07 -14.61
CA SER A 352 11.29 -0.65 -13.41
C SER A 352 11.31 0.35 -12.24
N TYR A 353 11.90 1.52 -12.44
CA TYR A 353 12.20 2.44 -11.34
C TYR A 353 11.01 3.35 -10.99
N PRO A 354 10.58 3.45 -9.71
CA PRO A 354 10.96 2.64 -8.56
C PRO A 354 10.00 1.43 -8.40
N SER A 355 10.26 0.51 -7.47
CA SER A 355 9.40 -0.65 -7.26
C SER A 355 8.04 -0.27 -6.68
N GLY A 356 6.96 -0.57 -7.42
CA GLY A 356 5.58 -0.34 -6.98
C GLY A 356 5.19 -1.12 -5.72
N HIS A 357 5.68 -2.37 -5.59
CA HIS A 357 5.50 -3.14 -4.37
C HIS A 357 6.17 -2.46 -3.17
N SER A 358 7.35 -1.87 -3.38
CA SER A 358 8.08 -1.18 -2.32
C SER A 358 7.40 0.12 -1.91
N CYS A 359 6.90 0.90 -2.88
CA CYS A 359 6.09 2.10 -2.64
C CYS A 359 4.88 1.78 -1.73
N THR A 360 4.06 0.81 -2.14
CA THR A 360 2.85 0.40 -1.40
C THR A 360 3.16 -0.22 -0.04
N SER A 361 4.13 -1.13 0.02
CA SER A 361 4.43 -1.84 1.27
C SER A 361 4.99 -0.93 2.35
N ALA A 362 5.95 -0.06 1.99
CA ALA A 362 6.53 0.84 2.95
C ALA A 362 5.54 1.90 3.44
N SER A 363 4.65 2.38 2.55
CA SER A 363 3.60 3.33 2.96
C SER A 363 2.60 2.70 3.92
N ALA A 364 2.18 1.46 3.66
CA ALA A 364 1.24 0.74 4.52
C ALA A 364 1.84 0.42 5.89
N ALA A 365 3.05 -0.10 5.92
CA ALA A 365 3.75 -0.45 7.16
C ALA A 365 3.97 0.76 8.07
N GLU A 366 4.30 1.92 7.50
CA GLU A 366 4.52 3.14 8.28
C GLU A 366 3.22 3.62 8.94
N VAL A 367 2.08 3.60 8.24
CA VAL A 367 0.77 3.89 8.84
C VAL A 367 0.40 2.85 9.90
N LEU A 368 0.54 1.55 9.61
CA LEU A 368 0.21 0.51 10.59
C LEU A 368 1.05 0.62 11.86
N SER A 369 2.30 1.05 11.74
CA SER A 369 3.20 1.23 12.88
C SER A 369 2.79 2.39 13.80
N THR A 370 1.95 3.33 13.35
CA THR A 370 1.41 4.37 14.25
C THR A 370 0.26 3.85 15.11
N PHE A 371 -0.47 2.83 14.63
CA PHE A 371 -1.56 2.19 15.37
C PHE A 371 -1.04 1.04 16.25
N PHE A 372 -0.02 0.32 15.78
CA PHE A 372 0.53 -0.89 16.41
C PHE A 372 2.06 -0.76 16.54
N PRO A 373 2.57 0.17 17.38
CA PRO A 373 4.00 0.45 17.47
C PRO A 373 4.84 -0.75 17.91
N GLU A 374 4.29 -1.64 18.72
CA GLU A 374 4.91 -2.91 19.12
C GLU A 374 5.13 -3.88 17.96
N GLN A 375 4.38 -3.74 16.85
CA GLN A 375 4.51 -4.56 15.65
C GLN A 375 5.48 -3.98 14.61
N ARG A 376 6.09 -2.81 14.87
CA ARG A 376 6.98 -2.09 13.92
C ARG A 376 8.05 -3.00 13.31
N ALA A 377 8.73 -3.81 14.12
CA ALA A 377 9.80 -4.68 13.65
C ALA A 377 9.30 -5.77 12.69
N GLU A 378 8.12 -6.35 12.95
CA GLU A 378 7.48 -7.32 12.05
C GLU A 378 7.04 -6.66 10.74
N LEU A 379 6.44 -5.46 10.83
CA LEU A 379 6.01 -4.70 9.66
C LEU A 379 7.20 -4.30 8.78
N ASP A 380 8.31 -3.84 9.36
CA ASP A 380 9.53 -3.52 8.63
C ASP A 380 10.15 -4.79 7.99
N ALA A 381 10.11 -5.93 8.67
CA ALA A 381 10.53 -7.21 8.09
C ALA A 381 9.66 -7.61 6.88
N MET A 382 8.34 -7.38 6.94
CA MET A 382 7.45 -7.58 5.80
C MET A 382 7.77 -6.65 4.62
N VAL A 383 8.13 -5.39 4.87
CA VAL A 383 8.57 -4.44 3.83
C VAL A 383 9.85 -4.92 3.16
N ILE A 384 10.83 -5.39 3.95
CA ILE A 384 12.08 -5.97 3.44
C ILE A 384 11.79 -7.19 2.58
N ALA A 385 10.96 -8.13 3.08
CA ALA A 385 10.56 -9.33 2.35
C ALA A 385 9.86 -9.00 1.03
N ALA A 386 8.93 -8.04 1.03
CA ALA A 386 8.25 -7.57 -0.18
C ALA A 386 9.24 -6.99 -1.20
N GLY A 387 10.23 -6.21 -0.76
CA GLY A 387 11.28 -5.67 -1.63
C GLY A 387 12.18 -6.75 -2.23
N LEU A 388 12.76 -7.60 -1.37
CA LEU A 388 13.64 -8.71 -1.76
C LEU A 388 12.95 -9.67 -2.74
N SER A 389 11.67 -9.95 -2.53
CA SER A 389 10.87 -10.81 -3.40
C SER A 389 10.90 -10.36 -4.87
N ARG A 390 11.08 -9.06 -5.15
CA ARG A 390 11.10 -8.54 -6.52
C ARG A 390 12.46 -8.71 -7.19
N MET A 391 13.54 -8.69 -6.40
CA MET A 391 14.87 -9.05 -6.85
C MET A 391 14.96 -10.54 -7.11
N TYR A 392 14.45 -11.34 -6.17
CA TYR A 392 14.27 -12.80 -6.36
C TYR A 392 13.33 -13.10 -7.52
N GLY A 393 12.34 -12.26 -7.81
CA GLY A 393 11.51 -12.37 -9.02
C GLY A 393 12.27 -12.12 -10.33
N GLY A 394 13.45 -11.48 -10.28
CA GLY A 394 14.25 -11.08 -11.45
C GLY A 394 13.76 -9.80 -12.11
N ILE A 395 13.00 -8.95 -11.40
CA ILE A 395 12.21 -7.89 -12.05
C ILE A 395 12.51 -6.45 -11.60
N HIS A 396 13.27 -6.29 -10.52
CA HIS A 396 13.67 -4.99 -9.98
C HIS A 396 15.11 -5.07 -9.49
N TYR A 397 15.81 -3.94 -9.57
CA TYR A 397 17.13 -3.75 -8.98
C TYR A 397 17.02 -3.35 -7.52
N ARG A 398 18.10 -3.48 -6.74
CA ARG A 398 18.17 -2.98 -5.36
C ARG A 398 17.75 -1.51 -5.26
N PHE A 399 18.26 -0.65 -6.14
CA PHE A 399 17.94 0.78 -6.13
C PHE A 399 16.46 1.07 -6.45
N ASP A 400 15.75 0.19 -7.19
CA ASP A 400 14.31 0.32 -7.37
C ASP A 400 13.57 0.11 -6.05
N ILE A 401 14.06 -0.86 -5.24
CA ILE A 401 13.48 -1.20 -3.95
C ILE A 401 13.67 -0.06 -2.98
N ASP A 402 14.90 0.41 -2.82
CA ASP A 402 15.27 1.43 -1.84
C ASP A 402 14.55 2.75 -2.12
N ALA A 403 14.53 3.18 -3.39
CA ALA A 403 13.81 4.39 -3.81
C ALA A 403 12.30 4.26 -3.60
N GLY A 404 11.73 3.09 -3.89
CA GLY A 404 10.30 2.84 -3.68
C GLY A 404 9.93 2.87 -2.20
N GLN A 405 10.74 2.25 -1.33
CA GLN A 405 10.50 2.28 0.11
C GLN A 405 10.61 3.70 0.68
N LEU A 406 11.62 4.46 0.25
CA LEU A 406 11.77 5.86 0.65
C LEU A 406 10.57 6.72 0.24
N LEU A 407 10.10 6.57 -1.00
CA LEU A 407 8.91 7.27 -1.50
C LEU A 407 7.68 6.89 -0.67
N GLY A 408 7.45 5.59 -0.44
CA GLY A 408 6.34 5.09 0.35
C GLY A 408 6.32 5.65 1.78
N ARG A 409 7.46 5.65 2.48
CA ARG A 409 7.58 6.24 3.83
C ARG A 409 7.35 7.74 3.83
N SER A 410 7.83 8.46 2.80
CA SER A 410 7.63 9.91 2.68
C SER A 410 6.15 10.27 2.50
N VAL A 411 5.44 9.52 1.64
CA VAL A 411 3.99 9.67 1.46
C VAL A 411 3.23 9.37 2.75
N ALA A 412 3.61 8.30 3.46
CA ALA A 412 2.98 7.97 4.74
C ALA A 412 3.21 9.06 5.80
N GLY A 413 4.44 9.55 5.96
CA GLY A 413 4.74 10.65 6.88
C GLY A 413 3.91 11.89 6.59
N TRP A 414 3.70 12.22 5.31
CA TRP A 414 2.84 13.32 4.89
C TRP A 414 1.35 13.07 5.23
N ALA A 415 0.83 11.90 4.88
CA ALA A 415 -0.56 11.54 5.14
C ALA A 415 -0.88 11.51 6.64
N ILE A 416 0.01 10.94 7.45
CA ILE A 416 -0.10 10.91 8.92
C ILE A 416 -0.09 12.32 9.50
N ALA A 417 0.80 13.20 9.03
CA ALA A 417 0.85 14.58 9.48
C ALA A 417 -0.41 15.36 9.08
N ALA A 418 -0.92 15.15 7.87
CA ALA A 418 -2.15 15.77 7.40
C ALA A 418 -3.35 15.30 8.23
N ASP A 419 -3.47 13.99 8.49
CA ASP A 419 -4.52 13.41 9.33
C ASP A 419 -4.48 13.95 10.76
N ALA A 420 -3.30 13.97 11.39
CA ALA A 420 -3.10 14.49 12.74
C ALA A 420 -3.41 16.00 12.88
N SER A 421 -3.33 16.76 11.78
CA SER A 421 -3.65 18.20 11.79
C SER A 421 -5.15 18.49 11.92
N GLY A 422 -6.02 17.49 11.70
CA GLY A 422 -7.48 17.70 11.62
C GLY A 422 -7.93 18.47 10.38
N HIS A 423 -7.03 18.67 9.41
CA HIS A 423 -7.29 19.33 8.14
C HIS A 423 -6.89 18.42 6.98
N SER A 424 -7.63 17.33 6.82
CA SER A 424 -7.39 16.33 5.77
C SER A 424 -8.68 15.91 5.08
N VAL A 425 -8.57 15.15 3.99
CA VAL A 425 -9.72 14.51 3.34
C VAL A 425 -10.47 13.53 4.26
N LEU A 426 -9.84 13.10 5.36
CA LEU A 426 -10.43 12.27 6.40
C LEU A 426 -11.07 13.09 7.52
N THR A 427 -10.95 14.42 7.53
CA THR A 427 -11.52 15.32 8.53
C THR A 427 -12.14 16.53 7.81
N PRO A 428 -13.28 16.34 7.11
CA PRO A 428 -13.87 17.36 6.24
C PRO A 428 -14.62 18.47 6.99
#